data_AF-A0A4R0KVW4-F1
#
_entry.id   AF-A0A4R0KVW4-F1
#
_cell.length_a   1.000
_cell.length_b   1.000
_cell.length_c   1.000
_cell.angle_alpha   90.00
_cell.angle_beta   90.00
_cell.angle_gamma   90.00
#
_symmetry.space_group_name_H-M   'P 1'
#
loop_
_entity.id
_entity.type
_entity.pdbx_description
1 polymer ?
#
loop_
_entity_poly.entity_id
_entity_poly.type
_entity_poly.pdbx_seq_one_letter_code
_entity_poly.pdbx_strand_id
1 'polypeptide(L)'
;MSCGEHHDVDCSEILQRVYVFIDNELEDASTDEIRQHLEECAPCLDEYDLERCVKKLVHRSCGSDHAPDALRQKILLRLTQIQVETTIITTTD
;
A
#
# COMPACT_ATOMS: atom_id res chain seq x y z
N MET A 1 -9.19 14.77 -19.09
CA MET A 1 -8.77 15.49 -17.88
C MET A 1 -7.33 15.92 -18.12
N SER A 2 -7.10 17.20 -18.40
CA SER A 2 -5.75 17.69 -18.75
C SER A 2 -5.12 18.21 -17.46
N CYS A 3 -4.13 17.49 -16.95
CA CYS A 3 -3.11 18.09 -16.09
C CYS A 3 -2.48 19.25 -16.90
N GLY A 4 -2.33 20.42 -16.28
CA GLY A 4 -2.00 21.67 -16.98
C GLY A 4 -0.55 21.74 -17.51
N GLU A 5 0.29 20.78 -17.14
CA GLU A 5 1.71 20.68 -17.51
C GLU A 5 2.07 19.23 -17.86
N HIS A 6 3.13 19.07 -18.67
CA HIS A 6 3.63 17.76 -19.09
C HIS A 6 4.55 17.21 -17.98
N HIS A 7 4.11 16.16 -17.29
CA HIS A 7 4.94 15.39 -16.36
C HIS A 7 5.70 14.29 -17.13
N ASP A 8 6.79 13.76 -16.57
CA ASP A 8 7.56 12.67 -17.20
C ASP A 8 6.70 11.41 -17.42
N VAL A 9 5.70 11.20 -16.57
CA VAL A 9 4.74 10.08 -16.62
C VAL A 9 3.35 10.62 -16.95
N ASP A 10 2.66 9.93 -17.87
CA ASP A 10 1.33 10.32 -18.32
C ASP A 10 0.28 10.15 -17.21
N CYS A 11 -0.51 11.20 -16.99
CA CYS A 11 -1.59 11.23 -15.99
C CYS A 11 -2.57 10.04 -16.14
N SER A 12 -2.84 9.59 -17.36
CA SER A 12 -3.72 8.43 -17.60
C SER A 12 -3.08 7.10 -17.19
N GLU A 13 -1.76 6.95 -17.32
CA GLU A 13 -1.05 5.75 -16.85
C GLU A 13 -1.09 5.67 -15.31
N ILE A 14 -0.87 6.80 -14.64
CA ILE A 14 -0.95 6.91 -13.18
C ILE A 14 -2.35 6.52 -12.69
N LEU A 15 -3.40 7.08 -13.30
CA LEU A 15 -4.77 6.80 -12.91
C LEU A 15 -5.20 5.35 -13.19
N GLN A 16 -4.64 4.68 -14.21
CA GLN A 16 -4.90 3.25 -14.42
C GLN A 16 -4.33 2.37 -13.31
N ARG A 17 -3.23 2.81 -12.68
CA ARG A 17 -2.51 2.04 -11.65
C ARG A 17 -2.86 2.47 -10.23
N VAL A 18 -3.66 3.54 -10.08
CA VAL A 18 -4.00 4.14 -8.78
C VAL A 18 -4.67 3.17 -7.81
N TYR A 19 -5.51 2.25 -8.29
CA TYR A 19 -6.17 1.27 -7.43
C TYR A 19 -5.21 0.27 -6.80
N VAL A 20 -4.28 -0.25 -7.61
CA VAL A 20 -3.23 -1.19 -7.21
C VAL A 20 -2.25 -0.51 -6.25
N PHE A 21 -1.93 0.76 -6.52
CA PHE A 21 -1.15 1.59 -5.61
C PHE A 21 -1.85 1.80 -4.25
N ILE A 22 -3.15 2.10 -4.22
CA ILE A 22 -3.92 2.27 -2.97
C ILE A 22 -3.89 0.99 -2.11
N ASP A 23 -3.91 -0.18 -2.75
CA ASP A 23 -3.87 -1.48 -2.06
C ASP A 23 -2.46 -1.95 -1.69
N ASN A 24 -1.41 -1.20 -2.07
CA ASN A 24 0.00 -1.56 -1.92
C ASN A 24 0.38 -2.85 -2.65
N GLU A 25 -0.18 -3.05 -3.85
CA GLU A 25 0.03 -4.24 -4.68
C GLU A 25 1.02 -3.99 -5.84
N LEU A 26 1.76 -2.88 -5.80
CA LEU A 26 2.80 -2.55 -6.76
C LEU A 26 4.19 -2.92 -6.25
N GLU A 27 5.12 -3.14 -7.18
CA GLU A 27 6.55 -3.22 -6.88
C GLU A 27 7.06 -1.86 -6.38
N ASP A 28 8.11 -1.87 -5.54
CA ASP A 28 8.64 -0.67 -4.88
C ASP A 28 8.99 0.44 -5.90
N ALA A 29 9.64 0.09 -7.00
CA ALA A 29 10.03 1.04 -8.05
C ALA A 29 8.82 1.75 -8.71
N SER A 30 7.72 1.03 -8.94
CA SER A 30 6.47 1.61 -9.48
C SER A 30 5.71 2.45 -8.45
N THR A 31 5.92 2.17 -7.16
CA THR A 31 5.30 2.92 -6.06
C THR A 31 5.91 4.32 -5.94
N ASP A 32 7.23 4.44 -6.13
CA ASP A 32 7.94 5.72 -6.07
C ASP A 32 7.54 6.65 -7.21
N GLU A 33 7.43 6.12 -8.43
CA GLU A 33 6.99 6.84 -9.62
C GLU A 33 5.59 7.46 -9.44
N ILE A 34 4.63 6.67 -8.97
CA ILE A 34 3.26 7.15 -8.72
C ILE A 34 3.25 8.20 -7.62
N ARG A 35 4.03 8.00 -6.55
CA ARG A 35 4.11 8.97 -5.45
C ARG A 35 4.64 10.31 -5.94
N GLN A 36 5.73 10.31 -6.71
CA GLN A 36 6.31 11.52 -7.27
C GLN A 36 5.28 12.26 -8.15
N HIS A 37 4.57 11.55 -9.03
CA HIS A 37 3.55 12.19 -9.86
C HIS A 37 2.43 12.82 -9.04
N LEU A 38 1.94 12.14 -7.98
CA LEU A 38 0.90 12.70 -7.11
C LEU A 38 1.39 13.93 -6.32
N GLU A 39 2.68 14.03 -6.02
CA GLU A 39 3.28 15.21 -5.39
C GLU A 39 3.35 16.42 -6.36
N GLU A 40 3.51 16.15 -7.66
CA GLU A 40 3.68 17.17 -8.70
C GLU A 40 2.35 17.55 -9.40
N CYS A 41 1.31 16.70 -9.33
CA CYS A 41 0.08 16.84 -10.08
C CYS A 41 -1.16 16.87 -9.17
N ALA A 42 -1.59 18.09 -8.78
CA ALA A 42 -2.77 18.30 -7.93
C ALA A 42 -4.07 17.65 -8.50
N PRO A 43 -4.38 17.71 -9.81
CA PRO A 43 -5.56 17.02 -10.35
C PRO A 43 -5.55 15.50 -10.16
N CYS A 44 -4.38 14.85 -10.26
CA CYS A 44 -4.26 13.41 -10.02
C CYS A 44 -4.34 13.08 -8.52
N LEU A 45 -3.84 13.97 -7.66
CA LEU A 45 -3.98 13.84 -6.21
C LEU A 45 -5.45 13.91 -5.77
N ASP A 46 -6.23 14.83 -6.34
CA ASP A 46 -7.67 14.95 -6.07
C ASP A 46 -8.42 13.66 -6.43
N GLU A 47 -8.12 13.07 -7.59
CA GLU A 47 -8.73 11.81 -8.03
C GLU A 47 -8.32 10.64 -7.13
N TYR A 48 -7.05 10.56 -6.75
CA TYR A 48 -6.56 9.57 -5.79
C TYR A 48 -7.26 9.67 -4.44
N ASP A 49 -7.47 10.87 -3.92
CA ASP A 49 -8.18 11.10 -2.65
C ASP A 49 -9.65 10.72 -2.76
N LEU A 50 -10.29 11.00 -3.90
CA LEU A 50 -11.65 10.55 -4.20
C LEU A 50 -11.74 9.02 -4.15
N GLU A 51 -10.84 8.31 -4.83
CA GLU A 51 -10.83 6.85 -4.84
C GLU A 51 -10.59 6.24 -3.45
N ARG A 52 -9.71 6.86 -2.65
CA ARG A 52 -9.56 6.47 -1.24
C ARG A 52 -10.83 6.68 -0.43
N CYS A 53 -11.56 7.77 -0.66
CA CYS A 53 -12.84 8.02 0.02
C CYS A 53 -13.89 6.97 -0.36
N VAL A 54 -13.97 6.61 -1.64
CA VAL A 54 -14.86 5.54 -2.13
C VAL A 54 -14.52 4.21 -1.50
N LYS A 55 -13.25 3.79 -1.48
CA LYS A 55 -12.81 2.54 -0.82
C LYS A 55 -13.15 2.52 0.67
N LYS A 56 -12.92 3.63 1.39
CA LYS A 56 -13.31 3.76 2.81
C LYS A 56 -14.82 3.61 3.00
N LEU A 57 -15.62 4.21 2.13
CA LEU A 57 -17.07 4.12 2.17
C LEU A 57 -17.57 2.68 1.96
N VAL A 58 -17.01 1.99 0.96
CA VAL A 58 -17.32 0.59 0.67
C VAL A 58 -16.93 -0.29 1.85
N HIS A 59 -15.70 -0.16 2.37
CA HIS A 59 -15.24 -0.92 3.52
C HIS A 59 -16.14 -0.71 4.74
N ARG A 60 -16.56 0.53 5.04
CA ARG A 60 -17.50 0.78 6.14
C ARG A 60 -18.85 0.08 5.96
N SER A 61 -19.33 0.00 4.72
CA SER A 61 -20.67 -0.50 4.41
C SER A 61 -20.71 -2.03 4.26
N CYS A 62 -19.58 -2.65 3.90
CA CYS A 62 -19.48 -4.08 3.57
C CYS A 62 -18.47 -4.85 4.45
N GLY A 63 -17.69 -4.20 5.30
CA GLY A 63 -16.56 -4.78 6.03
C GLY A 63 -16.91 -5.36 7.41
N SER A 64 -18.15 -5.76 7.66
CA SER A 64 -18.59 -6.31 8.95
C SER A 64 -18.10 -7.73 9.23
N ASP A 65 -17.45 -8.38 8.26
CA ASP A 65 -16.84 -9.70 8.43
C ASP A 65 -15.43 -9.56 9.02
N HIS A 66 -15.39 -9.41 10.35
CA HIS A 66 -14.13 -9.41 11.08
C HIS A 66 -13.53 -10.83 11.14
N ALA A 67 -12.20 -10.92 11.02
CA ALA A 67 -11.50 -12.17 11.25
C ALA A 67 -11.83 -12.73 12.65
N PRO A 68 -12.00 -14.05 12.81
CA PRO A 68 -12.29 -14.64 14.12
C PRO A 68 -11.24 -14.26 15.17
N ASP A 69 -11.69 -13.94 16.39
CA ASP A 69 -10.81 -13.48 17.47
C ASP A 69 -9.64 -14.43 17.75
N ALA A 70 -9.90 -15.74 17.67
CA ALA A 70 -8.87 -16.76 17.85
C ALA A 70 -7.72 -16.63 16.83
N LEU A 71 -8.02 -16.30 15.57
CA LEU A 71 -7.01 -16.08 14.54
C LEU A 71 -6.21 -14.81 14.84
N ARG A 72 -6.91 -13.72 15.20
CA ARG A 72 -6.27 -12.45 15.57
C ARG A 72 -5.33 -12.62 16.75
N GLN A 73 -5.76 -13.31 17.81
CA GLN A 73 -4.93 -13.62 18.97
C GLN A 73 -3.69 -14.43 18.60
N LYS A 74 -3.85 -15.45 17.76
CA LYS A 74 -2.73 -16.28 17.28
C LYS A 74 -1.69 -15.46 16.51
N ILE A 75 -2.13 -14.54 15.63
CA ILE A 75 -1.23 -13.64 14.88
C ILE A 75 -0.47 -12.74 15.85
N LEU A 76 -1.18 -12.08 16.79
CA LEU A 76 -0.55 -11.19 17.76
C LEU A 76 0.50 -11.91 18.59
N LEU A 77 0.18 -13.11 19.11
CA LEU A 77 1.13 -13.92 19.87
C LEU A 77 2.41 -14.21 19.08
N ARG A 78 2.28 -14.52 17.78
CA ARG A 78 3.43 -14.77 16.89
C ARG A 78 4.26 -13.52 16.63
N LEU A 79 3.61 -12.38 16.39
CA LEU A 79 4.29 -11.11 16.16
C LEU A 79 5.05 -10.61 17.40
N THR A 80 4.53 -10.87 18.60
CA THR A 80 5.17 -10.45 19.86
C THR A 80 6.15 -11.48 20.43
N GLN A 81 6.31 -12.64 19.79
CA GLN A 81 7.19 -13.68 20.29
C GLN A 81 8.65 -13.32 20.04
N ILE A 82 9.47 -13.32 21.09
CA ILE A 82 10.92 -13.21 20.97
C ILE A 82 11.45 -14.52 20.37
N GLN A 83 12.12 -14.42 19.23
CA GLN A 83 12.86 -15.54 18.66
C GLN A 83 14.35 -15.42 19.05
N VAL A 84 14.90 -16.48 19.65
CA VAL A 84 16.33 -16.57 19.94
C VAL A 84 16.93 -17.48 18.87
N GLU A 85 17.73 -16.90 17.98
CA GLU A 85 18.49 -17.64 16.99
C GLU A 85 19.91 -17.85 17.52
N THR A 86 20.28 -19.11 17.78
CA THR A 86 21.62 -19.47 18.26
C THR A 86 22.51 -19.78 17.07
N THR A 87 23.30 -18.81 16.63
CA THR A 87 24.35 -19.05 15.63
C THR A 87 25.52 -19.76 16.29
N ILE A 88 25.76 -21.02 15.92
CA ILE A 88 26.94 -21.76 16.34
C ILE A 88 28.10 -21.35 15.44
N ILE A 89 29.01 -20.53 15.96
CA ILE A 89 30.31 -20.26 15.32
C ILE A 89 31.23 -21.46 15.60
N THR A 90 31.35 -22.35 14.62
CA THR A 90 32.41 -23.36 14.61
C THR A 90 33.73 -22.69 14.25
N THR A 91 34.55 -22.40 15.25
CA THR A 91 35.94 -22.00 15.05
C THR A 91 36.70 -23.21 14.56
N THR A 92 36.97 -23.27 13.25
CA THR A 92 37.87 -24.27 12.66
C THR A 92 39.31 -23.82 12.92
N ASP A 93 40.09 -24.71 13.52
CA ASP A 93 41.55 -24.64 13.73
C ASP A 93 42.31 -24.46 12.40
#